data_AF-A0A2H0BRI3-F1
#
_entry.id   AF-A0A2H0BRI3-F1
#
_cell.length_a   1.000
_cell.length_b   1.000
_cell.length_c   1.000
_cell.angle_alpha   90.00
_cell.angle_beta   90.00
_cell.angle_gamma   90.00
#
_symmetry.space_group_name_H-M   'P 1'
#
loop_
_entity.id
_entity.type
_entity.pdbx_description
1 polymer ?
#
loop_
_entity_poly.entity_id
_entity_poly.type
_entity_poly.pdbx_seq_one_letter_code
_entity_poly.pdbx_strand_id
1 'polypeptide(L)'
;MENPFIPQQEHVSSAKQTSRSFEDISANLRLEFSGLSPEKRKAWVEQTVRSMKNQLEMAGADYYQNVAELYEELKGSFLIRRDDPTKLMKLATERVPIEIASQMRGANPYPNSTLWSRGDAPAALAMAFTEGKAQIGGISMIAGFKKGKELSLKRLPTAEKTHQKRVDEGRAFARFASGTVLPEDLRFLIMRVPLKFFPEELLTEEEDLLFENDAEPGMRKKTRMVLRGFLLPKSMAAIQTKAA
;
A
#
# COMPACT_ATOMS: atom_id res chain seq x y z
N MET A 1 21.71 40.61 42.15
CA MET A 1 21.31 40.53 40.73
C MET A 1 21.04 39.08 40.44
N GLU A 2 19.77 38.69 40.50
CA GLU A 2 19.33 37.31 40.33
C GLU A 2 19.16 37.00 38.85
N ASN A 3 19.73 35.88 38.43
CA ASN A 3 19.74 35.40 37.06
C ASN A 3 18.40 34.67 36.79
N PRO A 4 17.56 35.10 35.83
CA PRO A 4 16.29 34.43 35.59
C PRO A 4 16.52 33.11 34.86
N PHE A 5 16.11 32.02 35.49
CA PHE A 5 16.05 30.69 34.93
C PHE A 5 15.03 30.68 33.78
N ILE A 6 15.50 30.61 32.53
CA ILE A 6 14.64 30.40 31.36
C ILE A 6 14.49 28.89 31.18
N PRO A 7 13.28 28.31 31.36
CA PRO A 7 13.08 26.89 31.12
C PRO A 7 13.21 26.63 29.62
N GLN A 8 14.12 25.72 29.26
CA GLN A 8 14.22 25.22 27.89
C GLN A 8 12.91 24.54 27.52
N GLN A 9 12.19 25.10 26.55
CA GLN A 9 11.04 24.43 25.94
C GLN A 9 11.56 23.19 25.21
N GLU A 10 11.20 22.02 25.74
CA GLU A 10 11.39 20.75 25.03
C GLU A 10 10.62 20.80 23.72
N HIS A 11 11.35 20.79 22.60
CA HIS A 11 10.80 20.50 21.28
C HIS A 11 10.29 19.06 21.27
N VAL A 12 9.03 18.86 21.66
CA VAL A 12 8.32 17.60 21.44
C VAL A 12 8.14 17.46 19.92
N SER A 13 8.84 16.49 19.33
CA SER A 13 8.84 16.29 17.88
C SER A 13 7.42 15.96 17.38
N SER A 14 6.99 16.70 16.35
CA SER A 14 5.69 16.54 15.68
C SER A 14 5.41 15.11 15.19
N ALA A 15 6.46 14.32 14.95
CA ALA A 15 6.38 12.92 14.54
C ALA A 15 5.70 12.00 15.59
N LYS A 16 5.81 12.29 16.89
CA LYS A 16 5.14 11.49 17.95
C LYS A 16 3.64 11.74 18.04
N GLN A 17 3.17 12.88 17.53
CA GLN A 17 1.74 13.22 17.56
C GLN A 17 0.98 12.58 16.38
N THR A 18 1.65 12.38 15.24
CA THR A 18 1.09 11.69 14.07
C THR A 18 0.92 10.19 14.23
N SER A 19 1.86 9.49 14.92
CA SER A 19 1.84 8.03 15.06
C SER A 19 0.68 7.53 15.94
N ARG A 20 0.29 8.29 16.96
CA ARG A 20 -0.90 7.96 17.78
C ARG A 20 -2.20 8.01 16.97
N SER A 21 -2.32 8.91 15.99
CA SER A 21 -3.59 9.10 15.26
C SER A 21 -4.00 7.87 14.44
N PHE A 22 -3.06 7.14 13.86
CA PHE A 22 -3.38 6.07 12.91
C PHE A 22 -3.54 4.69 13.57
N GLU A 23 -2.83 4.42 14.68
CA GLU A 23 -3.07 3.22 15.51
C GLU A 23 -4.43 3.28 16.19
N ASP A 24 -4.80 4.43 16.76
CA ASP A 24 -6.11 4.65 17.41
C ASP A 24 -7.27 4.53 16.42
N ILE A 25 -7.06 5.00 15.19
CA ILE A 25 -7.95 4.75 14.06
C ILE A 25 -7.97 3.23 13.81
N SER A 26 -6.88 2.62 13.35
CA SER A 26 -6.90 1.24 12.83
C SER A 26 -7.32 0.14 13.82
N ALA A 27 -6.99 0.25 15.11
CA ALA A 27 -7.26 -0.78 16.11
C ALA A 27 -8.74 -0.86 16.52
N ASN A 28 -9.44 0.28 16.61
CA ASN A 28 -10.87 0.32 16.93
C ASN A 28 -11.75 -0.10 15.72
N LEU A 29 -11.25 0.05 14.49
CA LEU A 29 -12.07 0.03 13.27
C LEU A 29 -12.32 -1.34 12.63
N ARG A 30 -11.51 -2.36 12.95
CA ARG A 30 -11.77 -3.74 12.48
C ARG A 30 -13.04 -4.34 13.08
N LEU A 31 -13.44 -3.88 14.28
CA LEU A 31 -14.60 -4.38 15.00
C LEU A 31 -15.89 -3.60 14.68
N GLU A 32 -15.79 -2.34 14.24
CA GLU A 32 -16.96 -1.46 14.02
C GLU A 32 -17.51 -1.47 12.59
N PHE A 33 -16.74 -1.94 11.60
CA PHE A 33 -17.08 -1.77 10.18
C PHE A 33 -18.37 -2.50 9.73
N SER A 34 -18.75 -3.56 10.43
CA SER A 34 -19.98 -4.34 10.16
C SER A 34 -21.26 -3.66 10.64
N GLY A 35 -21.16 -2.67 11.55
CA GLY A 35 -22.31 -1.96 12.12
C GLY A 35 -22.54 -0.55 11.58
N LEU A 36 -21.63 -0.02 10.74
CA LEU A 36 -21.77 1.33 10.18
C LEU A 36 -22.80 1.39 9.05
N SER A 37 -23.58 2.48 9.01
CA SER A 37 -24.42 2.80 7.85
C SER A 37 -23.57 3.02 6.59
N PRO A 38 -24.13 2.86 5.38
CA PRO A 38 -23.41 3.10 4.13
C PRO A 38 -22.73 4.48 4.05
N GLU A 39 -23.37 5.52 4.57
CA GLU A 39 -22.91 6.91 4.55
C GLU A 39 -21.72 7.09 5.49
N LYS A 40 -21.84 6.57 6.72
CA LYS A 40 -20.73 6.57 7.69
C LYS A 40 -19.53 5.81 7.15
N ARG A 41 -19.78 4.69 6.45
CA ARG A 41 -18.75 3.91 5.78
C ARG A 41 -18.05 4.71 4.68
N LYS A 42 -18.80 5.41 3.82
CA LYS A 42 -18.25 6.27 2.75
C LYS A 42 -17.36 7.35 3.37
N ALA A 43 -17.91 8.18 4.27
CA ALA A 43 -17.18 9.27 4.91
C ALA A 43 -15.89 8.80 5.60
N TRP A 44 -15.94 7.64 6.23
CA TRP A 44 -14.78 7.05 6.87
C TRP A 44 -13.69 6.61 5.88
N VAL A 45 -14.06 5.96 4.77
CA VAL A 45 -13.09 5.53 3.76
C VAL A 45 -12.42 6.76 3.16
N GLU A 46 -13.22 7.79 2.87
CA GLU A 46 -12.70 9.06 2.35
C GLU A 46 -11.71 9.72 3.30
N GLN A 47 -12.06 9.83 4.59
CA GLN A 47 -11.16 10.36 5.60
C GLN A 47 -9.87 9.53 5.71
N THR A 48 -9.99 8.21 5.64
CA THR A 48 -8.84 7.30 5.70
C THR A 48 -7.92 7.50 4.49
N VAL A 49 -8.48 7.62 3.29
CA VAL A 49 -7.73 7.89 2.05
C VAL A 49 -6.97 9.22 2.16
N ARG A 50 -7.63 10.29 2.62
CA ARG A 50 -7.00 11.60 2.83
C ARG A 50 -5.85 11.51 3.83
N SER A 51 -6.09 10.87 4.97
CA SER A 51 -5.10 10.73 6.03
C SER A 51 -3.87 9.95 5.54
N MET A 52 -4.08 8.82 4.87
CA MET A 52 -3.00 8.02 4.27
C MET A 52 -2.22 8.83 3.23
N LYS A 53 -2.90 9.53 2.32
CA LYS A 53 -2.25 10.39 1.32
C LYS A 53 -1.36 11.43 1.99
N ASN A 54 -1.92 12.21 2.92
CA ASN A 54 -1.21 13.28 3.59
C ASN A 54 -0.01 12.75 4.39
N GLN A 55 -0.16 11.65 5.12
CA GLN A 55 0.94 11.05 5.87
C GLN A 55 2.08 10.54 4.97
N LEU A 56 1.75 9.96 3.81
CA LEU A 56 2.77 9.52 2.85
C LEU A 56 3.51 10.70 2.21
N GLU A 57 2.79 11.76 1.83
CA GLU A 57 3.40 12.99 1.32
C GLU A 57 4.29 13.67 2.38
N MET A 58 3.84 13.71 3.64
CA MET A 58 4.64 14.19 4.76
C MET A 58 5.89 13.33 5.02
N ALA A 59 5.82 12.03 4.74
CA ALA A 59 6.99 11.13 4.75
C ALA A 59 7.89 11.30 3.50
N GLY A 60 7.57 12.26 2.63
CA GLY A 60 8.36 12.61 1.45
C GLY A 60 8.05 11.75 0.22
N ALA A 61 6.93 11.04 0.19
CA ALA A 61 6.51 10.30 -0.99
C ALA A 61 5.96 11.24 -2.07
N ASP A 62 6.34 11.00 -3.32
CA ASP A 62 5.74 11.67 -4.47
C ASP A 62 4.42 10.96 -4.83
N TYR A 63 3.34 11.74 -4.88
CA TYR A 63 1.99 11.24 -5.18
C TYR A 63 1.74 11.18 -6.68
N TYR A 64 1.19 10.06 -7.15
CA TYR A 64 0.81 9.83 -8.54
C TYR A 64 -0.68 9.51 -8.63
N GLN A 65 -1.41 10.36 -9.34
CA GLN A 65 -2.83 10.16 -9.62
C GLN A 65 -3.03 9.00 -10.60
N ASN A 66 -2.16 8.90 -11.61
CA ASN A 66 -2.10 7.81 -12.56
C ASN A 66 -0.94 6.86 -12.23
N VAL A 67 -1.26 5.59 -11.94
CA VAL A 67 -0.23 4.60 -11.58
C VAL A 67 0.64 4.20 -12.78
N ALA A 68 0.18 4.40 -14.01
CA ALA A 68 1.00 4.17 -15.19
C ALA A 68 2.25 5.06 -15.18
N GLU A 69 2.12 6.33 -14.78
CA GLU A 69 3.23 7.27 -14.64
C GLU A 69 4.22 6.82 -13.56
N LEU A 70 3.71 6.34 -12.42
CA LEU A 70 4.55 5.76 -11.38
C LEU A 70 5.40 4.60 -11.93
N TYR A 71 4.83 3.73 -12.77
CA TYR A 71 5.57 2.59 -13.33
C TYR A 71 6.72 2.99 -14.24
N GLU A 72 6.62 4.12 -14.94
CA GLU A 72 7.70 4.63 -15.79
C GLU A 72 8.91 5.10 -14.96
N GLU A 73 8.70 5.56 -13.73
CA GLU A 73 9.76 5.95 -12.80
C GLU A 73 10.47 4.75 -12.15
N LEU A 74 9.84 3.58 -12.13
CA LEU A 74 10.36 2.40 -11.49
C LEU A 74 11.48 1.75 -12.31
N LYS A 75 12.72 1.86 -11.79
CA LYS A 75 13.92 1.22 -12.36
C LYS A 75 14.33 -0.01 -11.56
N GLY A 76 14.35 -1.17 -12.23
CA GLY A 76 14.85 -2.43 -11.69
C GLY A 76 13.77 -3.49 -11.49
N SER A 77 14.03 -4.43 -10.58
CA SER A 77 13.08 -5.48 -10.20
C SER A 77 12.66 -5.31 -8.74
N PHE A 78 11.38 -5.54 -8.48
CA PHE A 78 10.78 -5.38 -7.16
C PHE A 78 10.01 -6.64 -6.78
N LEU A 79 10.06 -6.97 -5.49
CA LEU A 79 9.09 -7.86 -4.88
C LEU A 79 7.81 -7.07 -4.63
N ILE A 80 6.72 -7.44 -5.28
CA ILE A 80 5.41 -6.82 -5.09
C ILE A 80 4.54 -7.71 -4.22
N ARG A 81 3.85 -7.12 -3.26
CA ARG A 81 2.95 -7.83 -2.34
C ARG A 81 1.78 -6.95 -1.93
N ARG A 82 0.59 -7.54 -1.87
CA ARG A 82 -0.53 -6.94 -1.14
C ARG A 82 -0.38 -7.22 0.34
N ASP A 83 -0.34 -6.17 1.16
CA ASP A 83 -0.24 -6.30 2.61
C ASP A 83 -1.26 -5.41 3.32
N ASP A 84 -1.28 -5.52 4.63
CA ASP A 84 -2.11 -4.73 5.53
C ASP A 84 -1.78 -3.23 5.38
N PRO A 85 -2.75 -2.39 4.98
CA PRO A 85 -2.53 -0.95 4.86
C PRO A 85 -1.94 -0.36 6.14
N THR A 86 -2.33 -0.83 7.33
CA THR A 86 -1.80 -0.31 8.58
C THR A 86 -0.32 -0.61 8.74
N LYS A 87 0.11 -1.84 8.44
CA LYS A 87 1.53 -2.21 8.52
C LYS A 87 2.36 -1.43 7.50
N LEU A 88 1.86 -1.30 6.27
CA LEU A 88 2.56 -0.56 5.21
C LEU A 88 2.70 0.92 5.53
N MET A 89 1.67 1.53 6.12
CA MET A 89 1.75 2.91 6.61
C MET A 89 2.84 3.03 7.67
N LYS A 90 2.86 2.17 8.72
CA LYS A 90 3.92 2.20 9.74
C LYS A 90 5.32 2.00 9.17
N LEU A 91 5.48 1.12 8.18
CA LEU A 91 6.77 0.94 7.50
C LEU A 91 7.21 2.21 6.77
N ALA A 92 6.28 2.90 6.10
CA ALA A 92 6.56 4.10 5.34
C ALA A 92 6.81 5.33 6.22
N THR A 93 5.99 5.53 7.26
CA THR A 93 5.95 6.78 8.03
C THR A 93 6.71 6.68 9.35
N GLU A 94 6.57 5.55 10.05
CA GLU A 94 7.19 5.31 11.37
C GLU A 94 8.49 4.51 11.28
N ARG A 95 8.84 4.05 10.07
CA ARG A 95 10.03 3.23 9.79
C ARG A 95 10.09 1.95 10.61
N VAL A 96 8.94 1.35 10.91
CA VAL A 96 8.85 0.08 11.63
C VAL A 96 9.00 -1.07 10.63
N PRO A 97 10.03 -1.95 10.75
CA PRO A 97 10.18 -3.11 9.88
C PRO A 97 8.96 -4.03 9.90
N ILE A 98 8.68 -4.69 8.77
CA ILE A 98 7.58 -5.66 8.67
C ILE A 98 8.15 -7.06 8.53
N GLU A 99 7.68 -7.96 9.37
CA GLU A 99 7.94 -9.38 9.22
C GLU A 99 7.00 -10.00 8.18
N ILE A 100 7.58 -10.60 7.16
CA ILE A 100 6.90 -11.41 6.17
C ILE A 100 7.04 -12.88 6.57
N ALA A 101 5.92 -13.47 7.00
CA ALA A 101 5.84 -14.89 7.25
C ALA A 101 5.52 -15.67 5.96
N SER A 102 6.11 -16.87 5.84
CA SER A 102 5.68 -17.85 4.84
C SER A 102 4.26 -18.32 5.18
N GLN A 103 3.33 -18.19 4.23
CA GLN A 103 1.99 -18.74 4.42
C GLN A 103 2.03 -20.23 4.07
N MET A 104 1.59 -21.08 4.99
CA MET A 104 1.49 -22.52 4.77
C MET A 104 0.02 -22.88 4.55
N ARG A 105 -0.28 -23.69 3.52
CA ARG A 105 -1.58 -24.33 3.32
C ARG A 105 -1.38 -25.83 3.36
N GLY A 106 -1.53 -26.41 4.55
CA GLY A 106 -1.09 -27.79 4.83
C GLY A 106 0.44 -27.88 4.79
N ALA A 107 0.98 -28.88 4.09
CA ALA A 107 2.42 -29.08 3.96
C ALA A 107 3.09 -28.17 2.91
N ASN A 108 2.30 -27.48 2.06
CA ASN A 108 2.83 -26.70 0.96
C ASN A 108 2.79 -25.20 1.28
N PRO A 109 3.89 -24.46 1.06
CA PRO A 109 3.86 -23.01 1.12
C PRO A 109 2.95 -22.46 0.00
N TYR A 110 2.25 -21.36 0.28
CA TYR A 110 1.37 -20.64 -0.66
C TYR A 110 2.04 -19.31 -1.09
N PRO A 111 2.05 -18.98 -2.40
CA PRO A 111 2.70 -17.77 -2.89
C PRO A 111 2.12 -16.55 -2.17
N ASN A 112 2.98 -15.61 -1.82
CA ASN A 112 2.59 -14.45 -1.02
C ASN A 112 3.22 -13.15 -1.55
N SER A 113 3.78 -13.21 -2.75
CA SER A 113 4.46 -12.11 -3.44
C SER A 113 4.67 -12.46 -4.91
N THR A 114 4.92 -11.43 -5.72
CA THR A 114 5.21 -11.55 -7.15
C THR A 114 6.47 -10.77 -7.46
N LEU A 115 7.37 -11.32 -8.26
CA LEU A 115 8.51 -10.57 -8.79
C LEU A 115 8.06 -9.75 -9.99
N TRP A 116 8.28 -8.45 -9.95
CA TRP A 116 7.99 -7.53 -11.02
C TRP A 116 9.28 -6.96 -11.61
N SER A 117 9.28 -6.76 -12.91
CA SER A 117 10.28 -5.99 -13.64
C SER A 117 9.55 -5.16 -14.71
N ARG A 118 10.17 -4.06 -15.18
CA ARG A 118 9.55 -3.19 -16.19
C ARG A 118 9.14 -3.94 -17.47
N GLY A 119 9.86 -5.01 -17.83
CA GLY A 119 9.54 -5.84 -19.00
C GLY A 119 8.32 -6.76 -18.82
N ASP A 120 7.87 -7.00 -17.59
CA ASP A 120 6.84 -7.98 -17.23
C ASP A 120 5.54 -7.31 -16.71
N ALA A 121 5.42 -5.98 -16.88
CA ALA A 121 4.68 -5.13 -15.95
C ALA A 121 3.17 -5.43 -15.82
N PRO A 122 2.36 -5.60 -16.88
CA PRO A 122 0.90 -5.69 -16.72
C PRO A 122 0.44 -6.96 -15.99
N ALA A 123 1.07 -8.11 -16.30
CA ALA A 123 0.66 -9.40 -15.76
C ALA A 123 1.06 -9.56 -14.29
N ALA A 124 2.29 -9.16 -13.92
CA ALA A 124 2.79 -9.27 -12.56
C ALA A 124 2.02 -8.36 -11.57
N LEU A 125 1.60 -7.18 -12.01
CA LEU A 125 0.79 -6.26 -11.20
C LEU A 125 -0.64 -6.77 -10.99
N ALA A 126 -1.28 -7.29 -12.03
CA ALA A 126 -2.61 -7.88 -11.92
C ALA A 126 -2.65 -9.02 -10.89
N MET A 127 -1.59 -9.84 -10.84
CA MET A 127 -1.45 -10.91 -9.85
C MET A 127 -1.12 -10.40 -8.44
N ALA A 128 -0.38 -9.31 -8.30
CA ALA A 128 -0.09 -8.75 -6.99
C ALA A 128 -1.37 -8.34 -6.24
N PHE A 129 -2.44 -7.97 -6.95
CA PHE A 129 -3.75 -7.67 -6.34
C PHE A 129 -4.51 -8.92 -5.87
N THR A 130 -4.20 -10.11 -6.40
CA THR A 130 -4.87 -11.37 -6.04
C THR A 130 -4.20 -12.08 -4.87
N GLU A 131 -2.89 -11.90 -4.71
CA GLU A 131 -2.10 -12.57 -3.67
C GLU A 131 -2.08 -11.76 -2.36
N GLY A 132 -3.09 -11.95 -1.52
CA GLY A 132 -3.19 -11.36 -0.18
C GLY A 132 -4.63 -11.08 0.25
N LYS A 133 -4.91 -11.14 1.56
CA LYS A 133 -6.26 -10.94 2.11
C LYS A 133 -6.47 -9.63 2.88
N ALA A 134 -5.42 -8.83 3.05
CA ALA A 134 -5.51 -7.67 3.90
C ALA A 134 -6.21 -6.50 3.20
N GLN A 135 -7.20 -5.93 3.88
CA GLN A 135 -7.89 -4.70 3.49
C GLN A 135 -8.44 -4.02 4.75
N ILE A 136 -8.61 -2.71 4.68
CA ILE A 136 -9.19 -1.90 5.75
C ILE A 136 -10.35 -1.13 5.12
N GLY A 137 -11.56 -1.54 5.46
CA GLY A 137 -12.80 -0.98 4.91
C GLY A 137 -12.90 -0.92 3.38
N GLY A 138 -12.34 -1.92 2.69
CA GLY A 138 -12.31 -1.98 1.23
C GLY A 138 -11.09 -1.31 0.59
N ILE A 139 -10.28 -0.58 1.37
CA ILE A 139 -8.97 -0.10 0.94
C ILE A 139 -7.99 -1.27 0.96
N SER A 140 -7.32 -1.49 -0.17
CA SER A 140 -6.21 -2.44 -0.29
C SER A 140 -4.95 -1.72 -0.70
N MET A 141 -3.80 -2.15 -0.18
CA MET A 141 -2.52 -1.58 -0.53
C MET A 141 -1.58 -2.65 -1.06
N ILE A 142 -0.89 -2.28 -2.14
CA ILE A 142 0.23 -3.03 -2.69
C ILE A 142 1.51 -2.27 -2.36
N ALA A 143 2.54 -3.01 -1.97
CA ALA A 143 3.87 -2.47 -1.76
C ALA A 143 4.86 -3.12 -2.71
N GLY A 144 5.79 -2.32 -3.21
CA GLY A 144 6.95 -2.78 -3.96
C GLY A 144 8.23 -2.60 -3.16
N PHE A 145 8.95 -3.70 -2.97
CA PHE A 145 10.19 -3.75 -2.20
C PHE A 145 11.36 -4.07 -3.12
N LYS A 146 12.51 -3.42 -2.90
CA LYS A 146 13.77 -3.99 -3.37
C LYS A 146 14.06 -5.26 -2.60
N LYS A 147 14.79 -6.19 -3.22
CA LYS A 147 15.28 -7.37 -2.52
C LYS A 147 16.33 -6.94 -1.48
N GLY A 148 15.89 -6.77 -0.24
CA GLY A 148 16.74 -6.55 0.92
C GLY A 148 17.58 -7.79 1.26
N LYS A 149 18.55 -7.61 2.16
CA LYS A 149 19.42 -8.71 2.63
C LYS A 149 18.65 -9.70 3.52
N GLU A 150 17.64 -9.23 4.23
CA GLU A 150 16.84 -10.01 5.19
C GLU A 150 15.65 -10.74 4.55
N LEU A 151 15.43 -10.55 3.25
CA LEU A 151 14.37 -11.20 2.50
C LEU A 151 14.87 -12.45 1.77
N SER A 152 14.33 -13.60 2.16
CA SER A 152 14.46 -14.85 1.42
C SER A 152 13.34 -14.97 0.38
N LEU A 153 13.73 -15.27 -0.86
CA LEU A 153 12.80 -15.49 -1.96
C LEU A 153 13.00 -16.90 -2.52
N LYS A 154 11.95 -17.71 -2.50
CA LYS A 154 11.93 -19.04 -3.13
C LYS A 154 10.96 -19.05 -4.30
N ARG A 155 11.37 -19.70 -5.40
CA ARG A 155 10.47 -19.96 -6.54
C ARG A 155 9.44 -21.02 -6.14
N LEU A 156 8.27 -20.96 -6.76
CA LEU A 156 7.32 -22.07 -6.68
C LEU A 156 7.96 -23.32 -7.32
N PRO A 157 7.75 -24.51 -6.75
CA PRO A 157 8.13 -25.75 -7.44
C PRO A 157 7.42 -25.80 -8.80
N THR A 158 8.16 -26.18 -9.84
CA THR A 158 7.60 -26.37 -11.18
C THR A 158 6.48 -27.40 -11.07
N ALA A 159 5.28 -27.05 -11.53
CA ALA A 159 4.20 -28.01 -11.56
C ALA A 159 4.58 -29.13 -12.55
N GLU A 160 4.46 -30.39 -12.11
CA GLU A 160 4.40 -31.50 -13.06
C GLU A 160 3.26 -31.20 -14.03
N LYS A 161 3.58 -31.25 -15.33
CA LYS A 161 2.76 -30.85 -16.49
C LYS A 161 1.27 -31.03 -16.25
N THR A 162 0.62 -29.98 -15.73
CA THR A 162 -0.84 -29.89 -15.66
C THR A 162 -1.28 -29.03 -16.83
N HIS A 163 -2.29 -29.49 -17.57
CA HIS A 163 -2.66 -29.06 -18.92
C HIS A 163 -3.19 -27.59 -19.06
N GLN A 164 -2.77 -26.64 -18.23
CA GLN A 164 -3.19 -25.23 -18.33
C GLN A 164 -2.01 -24.25 -18.45
N LYS A 165 -1.59 -23.97 -19.69
CA LYS A 165 -0.58 -22.94 -20.04
C LYS A 165 -0.79 -21.57 -19.35
N ARG A 166 -2.04 -21.14 -19.12
CA ARG A 166 -2.35 -19.85 -18.47
C ARG A 166 -2.04 -19.81 -16.97
N VAL A 167 -2.00 -20.95 -16.29
CA VAL A 167 -1.63 -21.04 -14.87
C VAL A 167 -0.11 -20.96 -14.71
N ASP A 168 0.64 -21.39 -15.73
CA ASP A 168 2.11 -21.43 -15.71
C ASP A 168 2.74 -20.04 -15.87
N GLU A 169 2.15 -19.16 -16.69
CA GLU A 169 2.64 -17.79 -16.89
C GLU A 169 2.62 -16.98 -15.59
N GLY A 170 1.53 -17.07 -14.81
CA GLY A 170 1.44 -16.42 -13.51
C GLY A 170 2.41 -17.03 -12.47
N ARG A 171 2.54 -18.35 -12.46
CA ARG A 171 3.47 -19.05 -11.56
C ARG A 171 4.93 -18.67 -11.77
N ALA A 172 5.32 -18.28 -12.98
CA ALA A 172 6.69 -17.86 -13.28
C ALA A 172 7.13 -16.62 -12.47
N PHE A 173 6.19 -15.74 -12.12
CA PHE A 173 6.45 -14.52 -11.37
C PHE A 173 6.18 -14.68 -9.86
N ALA A 174 5.30 -15.59 -9.48
CA ALA A 174 4.95 -15.84 -8.08
C ALA A 174 6.16 -16.34 -7.26
N ARG A 175 6.28 -15.85 -6.03
CA ARG A 175 7.37 -16.17 -5.10
C ARG A 175 6.82 -16.48 -3.72
N PHE A 176 7.54 -17.32 -2.99
CA PHE A 176 7.48 -17.34 -1.53
C PHE A 176 8.50 -16.34 -1.01
N ALA A 177 8.01 -15.30 -0.33
CA ALA A 177 8.83 -14.39 0.43
C ALA A 177 8.72 -14.71 1.92
N SER A 178 9.85 -14.68 2.61
CA SER A 178 9.90 -14.76 4.08
C SER A 178 11.09 -13.97 4.61
N GLY A 179 10.96 -13.44 5.82
CA GLY A 179 11.98 -12.64 6.50
C GLY A 179 11.49 -11.23 6.79
N THR A 180 12.41 -10.30 7.00
CA THR A 180 12.07 -8.93 7.40
C THR A 180 12.25 -7.97 6.23
N VAL A 181 11.27 -7.10 6.03
CA VAL A 181 11.37 -5.95 5.14
C VAL A 181 11.80 -4.75 5.97
N LEU A 182 12.92 -4.14 5.60
CA LEU A 182 13.37 -2.90 6.21
C LEU A 182 12.73 -1.68 5.52
N PRO A 183 12.55 -0.55 6.21
CA PRO A 183 12.01 0.68 5.62
C PRO A 183 12.73 1.13 4.34
N GLU A 184 14.04 0.94 4.27
CA GLU A 184 14.87 1.27 3.11
C GLU A 184 14.69 0.33 1.92
N ASP A 185 14.00 -0.80 2.07
CA ASP A 185 13.65 -1.69 0.96
C ASP A 185 12.34 -1.26 0.29
N LEU A 186 11.45 -0.56 1.01
CA LEU A 186 10.20 -0.04 0.46
C LEU A 186 10.47 1.05 -0.59
N ARG A 187 9.86 0.93 -1.78
CA ARG A 187 10.06 1.86 -2.89
C ARG A 187 8.80 2.51 -3.39
N PHE A 188 7.69 1.78 -3.40
CA PHE A 188 6.43 2.37 -3.78
C PHE A 188 5.28 1.68 -3.07
N LEU A 189 4.18 2.42 -2.96
CA LEU A 189 2.89 1.93 -2.52
C LEU A 189 1.86 2.23 -3.61
N ILE A 190 0.90 1.32 -3.79
CA ILE A 190 -0.28 1.54 -4.63
C ILE A 190 -1.49 1.29 -3.76
N MET A 191 -2.26 2.35 -3.55
CA MET A 191 -3.53 2.29 -2.85
C MET A 191 -4.64 2.00 -3.87
N ARG A 192 -5.50 1.05 -3.54
CA ARG A 192 -6.65 0.63 -4.35
C ARG A 192 -7.92 0.73 -3.52
N VAL A 193 -8.88 1.52 -4.00
CA VAL A 193 -10.11 1.86 -3.28
C VAL A 193 -11.30 1.76 -4.22
N PRO A 194 -12.48 1.29 -3.78
CA PRO A 194 -13.69 1.35 -4.60
C PRO A 194 -14.05 2.80 -4.95
N LEU A 195 -14.38 3.05 -6.22
CA LEU A 195 -14.71 4.39 -6.74
C LEU A 195 -15.79 5.09 -5.91
N LYS A 196 -16.87 4.38 -5.58
CA LYS A 196 -17.98 4.89 -4.75
C LYS A 196 -17.63 5.36 -3.33
N PHE A 197 -16.42 5.04 -2.86
CA PHE A 197 -15.93 5.42 -1.53
C PHE A 197 -14.67 6.29 -1.61
N PHE A 198 -14.24 6.67 -2.81
CA PHE A 198 -13.05 7.49 -3.00
C PHE A 198 -13.42 8.97 -2.88
N PRO A 199 -12.57 9.82 -2.25
CA PRO A 199 -12.83 11.25 -2.15
C PRO A 199 -12.98 11.89 -3.53
N GLU A 200 -14.12 12.53 -3.78
CA GLU A 200 -14.50 13.07 -5.09
C GLU A 200 -13.50 14.11 -5.58
N GLU A 201 -13.02 15.01 -4.71
CA GLU A 201 -12.02 16.03 -5.07
C GLU A 201 -10.61 15.50 -5.38
N LEU A 202 -10.38 14.19 -5.17
CA LEU A 202 -9.13 13.52 -5.58
C LEU A 202 -9.30 12.68 -6.85
N LEU A 203 -10.49 12.63 -7.44
CA LEU A 203 -10.75 11.95 -8.72
C LEU A 203 -10.14 12.74 -9.89
N THR A 204 -9.77 12.03 -10.96
CA THR A 204 -9.55 12.68 -12.26
C THR A 204 -10.89 13.03 -12.88
N GLU A 205 -10.91 13.95 -13.85
CA GLU A 205 -12.13 14.24 -14.64
C GLU A 205 -12.73 12.96 -15.25
N GLU A 206 -11.89 12.06 -15.79
CA GLU A 206 -12.34 10.78 -16.34
C GLU A 206 -12.99 9.89 -15.28
N GLU A 207 -12.41 9.80 -14.07
CA GLU A 207 -12.96 9.00 -12.98
C GLU A 207 -14.24 9.60 -12.39
N ASP A 208 -14.34 10.93 -12.40
CA ASP A 208 -15.52 11.67 -11.95
C ASP A 208 -16.72 11.41 -12.88
N LEU A 209 -16.51 11.48 -14.20
CA LEU A 209 -17.52 11.06 -15.19
C LEU A 209 -17.95 9.60 -14.98
N LEU A 210 -17.03 8.72 -14.60
CA LEU A 210 -17.35 7.33 -14.31
C LEU A 210 -18.12 7.16 -12.99
N PHE A 211 -17.93 8.05 -12.02
CA PHE A 211 -18.63 8.08 -10.75
C PHE A 211 -20.09 8.50 -10.93
N GLU A 212 -20.33 9.56 -11.70
CA GLU A 212 -21.67 10.03 -12.05
C GLU A 212 -22.49 8.94 -12.76
N ASN A 213 -21.88 8.27 -13.73
CA ASN A 213 -22.51 7.18 -14.49
C ASN A 213 -22.75 5.91 -13.65
N ASP A 214 -22.02 5.70 -12.55
CA ASP A 214 -22.22 4.54 -11.67
C ASP A 214 -23.53 4.64 -10.86
N ALA A 215 -24.11 5.84 -10.71
CA ALA A 215 -25.35 6.09 -9.98
C ALA A 215 -26.64 5.55 -10.65
N GLU A 216 -26.59 5.14 -11.93
CA GLU A 216 -27.78 4.60 -12.61
C GLU A 216 -28.20 3.20 -12.10
N PRO A 217 -29.47 3.01 -11.67
CA PRO A 217 -29.97 1.72 -11.18
C PRO A 217 -30.11 0.66 -12.29
N GLY A 218 -29.71 -0.58 -12.03
CA GLY A 218 -30.13 -1.76 -12.83
C GLY A 218 -29.04 -2.57 -13.52
N MET A 219 -27.80 -2.07 -13.62
CA MET A 219 -26.68 -2.88 -14.09
C MET A 219 -25.95 -3.55 -12.92
N ARG A 220 -25.64 -4.85 -13.04
CA ARG A 220 -24.64 -5.52 -12.19
C ARG A 220 -23.25 -4.95 -12.51
N LYS A 221 -22.97 -3.74 -12.04
CA LYS A 221 -21.70 -3.06 -12.29
C LYS A 221 -20.62 -3.76 -11.46
N LYS A 222 -19.57 -4.23 -12.13
CA LYS A 222 -18.32 -4.62 -11.43
C LYS A 222 -17.88 -3.40 -10.63
N THR A 223 -17.59 -3.57 -9.35
CA THR A 223 -17.07 -2.48 -8.51
C THR A 223 -15.85 -1.86 -9.19
N ARG A 224 -16.00 -0.62 -9.66
CA ARG A 224 -14.89 0.16 -10.21
C ARG A 224 -13.94 0.53 -9.09
N MET A 225 -12.65 0.53 -9.38
CA MET A 225 -11.61 0.75 -8.39
C MET A 225 -10.71 1.88 -8.87
N VAL A 226 -10.42 2.80 -7.96
CA VAL A 226 -9.44 3.88 -8.13
C VAL A 226 -8.10 3.38 -7.63
N LEU A 227 -7.04 3.71 -8.37
CA LEU A 227 -5.66 3.39 -8.02
C LEU A 227 -4.87 4.69 -7.84
N ARG A 228 -4.11 4.79 -6.74
CA ARG A 228 -3.18 5.90 -6.49
C ARG A 228 -1.80 5.38 -6.14
N GLY A 229 -0.79 5.95 -6.78
CA GLY A 229 0.60 5.59 -6.61
C GLY A 229 1.31 6.53 -5.64
N PHE A 230 2.26 5.99 -4.90
CA PHE A 230 3.16 6.75 -4.04
C PHE A 230 4.58 6.22 -4.26
N LEU A 231 5.49 7.07 -4.73
CA LEU A 231 6.90 6.73 -4.89
C LEU A 231 7.67 7.23 -3.68
N LEU A 232 8.32 6.33 -2.94
CA LEU A 232 9.07 6.68 -1.74
C LEU A 232 10.53 7.04 -2.07
N PRO A 233 11.13 7.99 -1.34
CA PRO A 233 12.50 8.41 -1.57
C PRO A 233 13.50 7.27 -1.32
N LYS A 234 14.55 7.20 -2.15
CA LYS A 234 15.55 6.11 -2.11
C LYS A 234 16.39 6.09 -0.82
N SER A 235 16.63 7.25 -0.21
CA SER A 235 17.34 7.40 1.06
C SER A 235 16.92 8.71 1.75
N MET A 236 17.06 8.73 3.08
CA MET A 236 16.64 9.86 3.94
C MET A 236 17.45 11.15 3.76
N ALA A 237 18.58 11.12 3.04
CA ALA A 237 19.34 12.35 2.77
C ALA A 237 18.52 13.40 1.99
N ALA A 238 17.49 12.96 1.26
CA ALA A 238 16.63 13.82 0.46
C ALA A 238 15.49 14.49 1.24
N ILE A 239 15.17 14.05 2.47
CA ILE A 239 14.03 14.58 3.24
C ILE A 239 14.44 15.83 4.04
N GLN A 240 15.68 15.89 4.53
CA GLN A 240 16.19 17.06 5.26
C GLN A 240 16.40 18.30 4.38
N THR A 241 16.41 18.14 3.05
CA THR A 241 16.65 19.24 2.10
C THR A 241 15.37 19.97 1.63
N LYS A 242 14.18 19.40 1.86
CA LYS A 242 12.90 20.04 1.51
C LYS A 242 12.28 20.84 2.67
N ALA A 243 12.83 20.72 3.88
CA ALA A 243 12.36 21.39 5.09
C ALA A 243 13.29 22.50 5.59
N ALA A 244 14.26 22.92 4.76
CA ALA A 244 15.21 24.00 5.04
C ALA A 244 15.00 25.14 4.04
#